data_AF-F2U7H0-F1
#
_entry.id   AF-F2U7H0-F1
#
_cell.length_a   1.000
_cell.length_b   1.000
_cell.length_c   1.000
_cell.angle_alpha   90.00
_cell.angle_beta   90.00
_cell.angle_gamma   90.00
#
_symmetry.space_group_name_H-M   'P 1'
#
loop_
_entity.id
_entity.type
_entity.pdbx_description
1 polymer ?
#
loop_
_entity_poly.entity_id
_entity_poly.type
_entity_poly.pdbx_seq_one_letter_code
_entity_poly.pdbx_strand_id
1 'polypeptide(L)'
;MATKDEEVDVLLTGFEVFGRHTINPSWEIVKTLNDMPLHGLKVRAHLLPVDYAGVDESYPKILAQYPNLKLIINCGVGSAGSLQLEQIARNGPYTRLDNSNSAPATELCRAEDDPSFVRKTTLPLEDLVADLTRAAPDLQLKTSTDAGLFLCEYTFYNSLRAQRCPAVFFHVPPYGSPYSESVLRLHAFNVLSRLVRHIASASPKALRPKVGLAVLVTSKAYPGCVIVGRRKSAHSDGNPTGKGSWALPGGHLEFGESFEACAAREVAEECGLNDLTRVRHVATVNSIDKTSNYHYVVPFVAAETSGEPVAMEKDKCDAWEWRRWSDLPQPLFAPLAQLKATAFDPFASSSSNGIGNGLQDDKHDTNSTQPA
;
A
#
# COMPACT_ATOMS: atom_id res chain seq x y z
N MET A 1 26.75 -24.70 -10.64
CA MET A 1 26.42 -23.48 -11.39
C MET A 1 24.92 -23.33 -11.35
N ALA A 2 24.39 -22.45 -10.49
CA ALA A 2 22.97 -22.14 -10.45
C ALA A 2 22.63 -21.37 -11.74
N THR A 3 21.74 -21.95 -12.55
CA THR A 3 21.28 -21.37 -13.80
C THR A 3 20.39 -20.17 -13.51
N LYS A 4 20.84 -18.99 -13.96
CA LYS A 4 20.05 -17.81 -14.39
C LYS A 4 18.63 -17.71 -13.78
N ASP A 5 18.49 -16.86 -12.76
CA ASP A 5 17.26 -16.41 -12.09
C ASP A 5 15.94 -16.80 -12.77
N GLU A 6 15.36 -17.93 -12.39
CA GLU A 6 13.92 -18.09 -12.49
C GLU A 6 13.28 -17.21 -11.43
N GLU A 7 12.91 -15.99 -11.84
CA GLU A 7 12.12 -15.07 -11.03
C GLU A 7 10.91 -15.79 -10.42
N VAL A 8 10.86 -15.95 -9.10
CA VAL A 8 9.73 -16.55 -8.38
C VAL A 8 8.90 -15.44 -7.76
N ASP A 9 7.59 -15.46 -8.01
CA ASP A 9 6.65 -14.46 -7.52
C ASP A 9 5.94 -14.92 -6.23
N VAL A 10 5.62 -16.21 -6.14
CA VAL A 10 4.82 -16.76 -5.03
C VAL A 10 5.56 -17.92 -4.39
N LEU A 11 5.81 -17.79 -3.08
CA LEU A 11 6.33 -18.87 -2.26
C LEU A 11 5.17 -19.57 -1.57
N LEU A 12 5.04 -20.87 -1.79
CA LEU A 12 4.19 -21.76 -1.00
C LEU A 12 5.08 -22.58 -0.07
N THR A 13 4.63 -22.81 1.15
CA THR A 13 5.26 -23.78 2.04
C THR A 13 4.25 -24.76 2.60
N GLY A 14 4.70 -25.98 2.85
CA GLY A 14 3.96 -27.00 3.58
C GLY A 14 4.91 -27.72 4.54
N PHE A 15 4.38 -28.57 5.40
CA PHE A 15 5.18 -29.21 6.44
C PHE A 15 5.38 -30.71 6.20
N GLU A 16 6.50 -31.23 6.69
CA GLU A 16 6.75 -32.67 6.79
C GLU A 16 5.68 -33.37 7.66
N VAL A 17 5.73 -34.70 7.66
CA VAL A 17 4.87 -35.49 8.54
C VAL A 17 5.24 -35.27 10.01
N PHE A 18 4.25 -35.33 10.88
CA PHE A 18 4.45 -35.13 12.32
C PHE A 18 3.67 -36.15 13.14
N GLY A 19 4.18 -36.45 14.34
CA GLY A 19 3.58 -37.42 15.24
C GLY A 19 3.44 -38.81 14.59
N ARG A 20 2.22 -39.35 14.56
CA ARG A 20 1.93 -40.69 14.00
C ARG A 20 1.36 -40.64 12.58
N HIS A 21 1.29 -39.46 11.96
CA HIS A 21 0.72 -39.30 10.63
C HIS A 21 1.72 -39.78 9.56
N THR A 22 1.21 -40.45 8.54
CA THR A 22 2.02 -40.88 7.37
C THR A 22 1.96 -39.88 6.22
N ILE A 23 1.03 -38.92 6.28
CA ILE A 23 0.77 -37.92 5.24
C ILE A 23 0.45 -36.59 5.93
N ASN A 24 0.97 -35.49 5.38
CA ASN A 24 0.61 -34.14 5.79
C ASN A 24 -0.15 -33.43 4.65
N PRO A 25 -1.48 -33.21 4.78
CA PRO A 25 -2.29 -32.53 3.77
C PRO A 25 -1.71 -31.21 3.26
N SER A 26 -1.02 -30.44 4.12
CA SER A 26 -0.44 -29.15 3.72
C SER A 26 0.58 -29.32 2.58
N TRP A 27 1.57 -30.20 2.77
CA TRP A 27 2.58 -30.49 1.76
C TRP A 27 1.97 -31.14 0.52
N GLU A 28 1.09 -32.10 0.73
CA GLU A 28 0.43 -32.81 -0.34
C GLU A 28 -0.34 -31.88 -1.28
N ILE A 29 -0.94 -30.82 -0.76
CA ILE A 29 -1.64 -29.80 -1.54
C ILE A 29 -0.62 -28.90 -2.26
N VAL A 30 0.29 -28.24 -1.53
CA VAL A 30 1.14 -27.20 -2.13
C VAL A 30 2.16 -27.77 -3.12
N LYS A 31 2.63 -29.01 -2.94
CA LYS A 31 3.59 -29.64 -3.87
C LYS A 31 3.04 -29.80 -5.28
N THR A 32 1.71 -29.92 -5.42
CA THR A 32 1.05 -30.03 -6.74
C THR A 32 1.06 -28.72 -7.53
N LEU A 33 1.33 -27.60 -6.85
CA LEU A 33 1.41 -26.26 -7.45
C LEU A 33 2.85 -25.79 -7.66
N ASN A 34 3.83 -26.60 -7.28
CA ASN A 34 5.22 -26.30 -7.54
C ASN A 34 5.46 -26.22 -9.06
N ASP A 35 6.09 -25.15 -9.52
CA ASP A 35 6.34 -24.87 -10.94
C ASP A 35 5.06 -24.71 -11.79
N MET A 36 3.89 -24.54 -11.17
CA MET A 36 2.64 -24.25 -11.86
C MET A 36 2.37 -22.73 -11.83
N PRO A 37 2.45 -22.01 -12.97
CA PRO A 37 2.09 -20.61 -12.99
C PRO A 37 0.61 -20.40 -12.64
N LEU A 38 0.32 -19.48 -11.73
CA LEU A 38 -1.03 -19.13 -11.32
C LEU A 38 -1.29 -17.65 -11.61
N HIS A 39 -2.27 -17.35 -12.46
CA HIS A 39 -2.60 -15.99 -12.91
C HIS A 39 -1.39 -15.21 -13.46
N GLY A 40 -0.47 -15.91 -14.13
CA GLY A 40 0.75 -15.33 -14.69
C GLY A 40 1.92 -15.18 -13.70
N LEU A 41 1.72 -15.51 -12.42
CA LEU A 41 2.76 -15.49 -11.39
C LEU A 41 3.41 -16.87 -11.24
N LYS A 42 4.74 -16.91 -11.16
CA LYS A 42 5.53 -18.13 -10.99
C LYS A 42 5.51 -18.58 -9.52
N VAL A 43 5.18 -19.86 -9.32
CA VAL A 43 4.97 -20.45 -7.99
C VAL A 43 6.09 -21.44 -7.68
N ARG A 44 6.64 -21.36 -6.47
CA ARG A 44 7.58 -22.35 -5.93
C ARG A 44 7.08 -22.88 -4.60
N ALA A 45 7.09 -24.20 -4.42
CA ALA A 45 6.75 -24.84 -3.15
C ALA A 45 8.00 -25.35 -2.42
N HIS A 46 8.06 -25.14 -1.10
CA HIS A 46 9.10 -25.67 -0.23
C HIS A 46 8.51 -26.50 0.91
N LEU A 47 9.18 -27.60 1.22
CA LEU A 47 8.86 -28.45 2.36
C LEU A 47 9.63 -27.95 3.58
N LEU A 48 8.91 -27.69 4.67
CA LEU A 48 9.49 -27.27 5.94
C LEU A 48 9.52 -28.42 6.94
N PRO A 49 10.58 -28.50 7.77
CA PRO A 49 10.64 -29.49 8.83
C PRO A 49 9.60 -29.18 9.91
N VAL A 50 9.23 -30.19 10.69
CA VAL A 50 8.34 -30.03 11.86
C VAL A 50 9.16 -29.93 13.15
N ASP A 51 10.13 -29.02 13.16
CA ASP A 51 10.90 -28.63 14.35
C ASP A 51 11.36 -27.17 14.27
N TYR A 52 11.47 -26.52 15.44
CA TYR A 52 11.68 -25.06 15.50
C TYR A 52 13.07 -24.66 14.99
N ALA A 53 14.10 -25.43 15.36
CA ALA A 53 15.48 -25.17 14.95
C ALA A 53 15.64 -25.30 13.43
N GLY A 54 15.01 -26.32 12.84
CA GLY A 54 14.97 -26.54 11.41
C GLY A 54 14.26 -25.43 10.66
N VAL A 55 13.16 -24.88 11.19
CA VAL A 55 12.51 -23.68 10.62
C VAL A 55 13.41 -22.46 10.70
N ASP A 56 14.05 -22.21 11.85
CA ASP A 56 14.98 -21.08 12.01
C ASP A 56 16.19 -21.18 11.08
N GLU A 57 16.66 -22.39 10.79
CA GLU A 57 17.77 -22.61 9.86
C GLU A 57 17.34 -22.50 8.38
N SER A 58 16.25 -23.17 8.00
CA SER A 58 15.87 -23.35 6.60
C SER A 58 15.09 -22.17 6.03
N TYR A 59 14.17 -21.58 6.80
CA TYR A 59 13.24 -20.57 6.29
C TYR A 59 13.95 -19.31 5.78
N PRO A 60 14.94 -18.72 6.50
CA PRO A 60 15.70 -17.59 5.97
C PRO A 60 16.48 -17.91 4.69
N LYS A 61 17.02 -19.14 4.58
CA LYS A 61 17.73 -19.61 3.38
C LYS A 61 16.79 -19.75 2.19
N ILE A 62 15.55 -20.22 2.41
CA ILE A 62 14.51 -20.29 1.38
C ILE A 62 14.15 -18.88 0.89
N LEU A 63 13.85 -17.97 1.82
CA LEU A 63 13.54 -16.58 1.45
C LEU A 63 14.70 -15.94 0.68
N ALA A 64 15.95 -16.13 1.10
CA ALA A 64 17.13 -15.58 0.43
C ALA A 64 17.27 -16.03 -1.04
N GLN A 65 16.73 -17.18 -1.43
CA GLN A 65 16.73 -17.64 -2.82
C GLN A 65 15.78 -16.85 -3.73
N TYR A 66 14.78 -16.16 -3.17
CA TYR A 66 13.73 -15.49 -3.93
C TYR A 66 13.60 -14.01 -3.49
N PRO A 67 14.43 -13.10 -4.03
CA PRO A 67 14.42 -11.69 -3.63
C PRO A 67 13.18 -10.92 -4.10
N ASN A 68 12.51 -11.36 -5.17
CA ASN A 68 11.41 -10.64 -5.83
C ASN A 68 10.01 -11.21 -5.52
N LEU A 69 9.84 -11.88 -4.37
CA LEU A 69 8.55 -12.43 -3.97
C LEU A 69 7.49 -11.32 -3.88
N LYS A 70 6.31 -11.62 -4.41
CA LYS A 70 5.10 -10.80 -4.34
C LYS A 70 4.10 -11.35 -3.31
N LEU A 71 4.19 -12.63 -2.97
CA LEU A 71 3.33 -13.28 -1.98
C LEU A 71 4.02 -14.47 -1.32
N ILE A 72 3.80 -14.62 -0.01
CA ILE A 72 4.14 -15.83 0.75
C ILE A 72 2.84 -16.45 1.30
N ILE A 73 2.60 -17.73 1.03
CA ILE A 73 1.51 -18.49 1.64
C ILE A 73 2.11 -19.71 2.33
N ASN A 74 2.06 -19.72 3.66
CA ASN A 74 2.43 -20.90 4.44
C ASN A 74 1.19 -21.76 4.65
N CYS A 75 1.26 -23.05 4.38
CA CYS A 75 0.16 -23.97 4.58
C CYS A 75 0.47 -24.95 5.71
N GLY A 76 -0.49 -25.15 6.62
CA GLY A 76 -0.40 -26.11 7.71
C GLY A 76 -1.71 -26.85 7.90
N VAL A 77 -1.67 -27.95 8.66
CA VAL A 77 -2.88 -28.69 9.03
C VAL A 77 -3.40 -28.12 10.34
N GLY A 78 -4.64 -27.66 10.32
CA GLY A 78 -5.34 -27.12 11.49
C GLY A 78 -6.34 -28.11 12.09
N SER A 79 -7.21 -27.59 12.94
CA SER A 79 -8.34 -28.33 13.48
C SER A 79 -9.33 -28.76 12.39
N ALA A 80 -10.10 -29.82 12.67
CA ALA A 80 -11.19 -30.23 11.79
C ALA A 80 -12.27 -29.13 11.66
N GLY A 81 -13.02 -29.18 10.56
CA GLY A 81 -14.26 -28.42 10.38
C GLY A 81 -14.21 -27.34 9.30
N SER A 82 -13.11 -26.62 9.11
CA SER A 82 -13.06 -25.54 8.10
C SER A 82 -11.64 -25.25 7.63
N LEU A 83 -11.49 -24.72 6.42
CA LEU A 83 -10.27 -24.05 6.00
C LEU A 83 -10.20 -22.67 6.68
N GLN A 84 -9.00 -22.19 7.03
CA GLN A 84 -8.84 -20.94 7.76
C GLN A 84 -7.68 -20.11 7.19
N LEU A 85 -7.89 -18.81 7.07
CA LEU A 85 -6.83 -17.84 6.76
C LEU A 85 -6.50 -17.03 8.01
N GLU A 86 -5.25 -17.13 8.46
CA GLU A 86 -4.80 -16.51 9.71
C GLU A 86 -4.50 -15.01 9.49
N GLN A 87 -5.11 -14.18 10.32
CA GLN A 87 -4.95 -12.72 10.28
C GLN A 87 -3.72 -12.27 11.06
N ILE A 88 -3.38 -12.98 12.13
CA ILE A 88 -2.32 -12.59 13.05
C ILE A 88 -1.41 -13.75 13.45
N ALA A 89 -0.20 -13.42 13.89
CA ALA A 89 0.75 -14.34 14.53
C ALA A 89 1.28 -13.72 15.82
N ARG A 90 1.26 -14.48 16.91
CA ARG A 90 1.79 -14.09 18.23
C ARG A 90 3.27 -14.45 18.40
N ASN A 91 3.98 -13.67 19.21
CA ASN A 91 5.37 -13.95 19.54
C ASN A 91 5.55 -15.09 20.57
N GLY A 92 4.50 -15.55 21.25
CA GLY A 92 4.57 -16.67 22.19
C GLY A 92 3.35 -16.74 23.11
N PRO A 93 3.36 -17.62 24.13
CA PRO A 93 4.42 -18.58 24.45
C PRO A 93 4.33 -19.89 23.63
N TYR A 94 5.47 -20.38 23.15
CA TYR A 94 5.64 -21.66 22.44
C TYR A 94 6.20 -22.72 23.38
N THR A 95 5.31 -23.52 23.97
CA THR A 95 5.69 -24.56 24.95
C THR A 95 5.51 -25.99 24.43
N ARG A 96 4.86 -26.14 23.26
CA ARG A 96 4.59 -27.44 22.65
C ARG A 96 5.86 -28.01 22.01
N LEU A 97 6.19 -29.25 22.37
CA LEU A 97 7.33 -29.99 21.83
C LEU A 97 7.11 -30.36 20.37
N ASP A 98 8.17 -30.22 19.58
CA ASP A 98 8.22 -30.56 18.16
C ASP A 98 8.68 -32.02 17.89
N ASN A 99 8.92 -32.38 16.62
CA ASN A 99 9.39 -33.74 16.27
C ASN A 99 10.77 -34.07 16.84
N SER A 100 11.58 -33.07 17.20
CA SER A 100 12.87 -33.19 17.89
C SER A 100 12.71 -33.15 19.42
N ASN A 101 11.47 -33.27 19.91
CA ASN A 101 11.11 -33.24 21.33
C ASN A 101 11.60 -31.97 22.04
N SER A 102 11.58 -30.84 21.33
CA SER A 102 12.12 -29.55 21.77
C SER A 102 11.10 -28.42 21.60
N ALA A 103 11.29 -27.33 22.35
CA ALA A 103 10.56 -26.07 22.21
C ALA A 103 11.57 -24.90 22.32
N PRO A 104 11.24 -23.69 21.84
CA PRO A 104 12.13 -22.54 21.95
C PRO A 104 12.48 -22.26 23.43
N ALA A 105 13.77 -22.10 23.73
CA ALA A 105 14.24 -21.93 25.12
C ALA A 105 13.66 -20.69 25.81
N THR A 106 13.33 -19.66 25.04
CA THR A 106 12.71 -18.43 25.53
C THR A 106 11.18 -18.49 25.56
N GLU A 107 10.59 -19.59 25.08
CA GLU A 107 9.17 -19.73 24.75
C GLU A 107 8.69 -18.70 23.71
N LEU A 108 9.58 -17.93 23.07
CA LEU A 108 9.23 -16.90 22.10
C LEU A 108 9.66 -17.30 20.70
N CYS A 109 8.96 -16.78 19.69
CA CYS A 109 9.42 -16.84 18.31
C CYS A 109 10.70 -16.03 18.16
N ARG A 110 10.69 -14.80 18.67
CA ARG A 110 11.82 -13.88 18.68
C ARG A 110 12.01 -13.32 20.07
N ALA A 111 13.18 -13.60 20.64
CA ALA A 111 13.52 -13.20 22.00
C ALA A 111 13.65 -11.68 22.15
N GLU A 112 13.94 -10.98 21.05
CA GLU A 112 14.05 -9.53 20.99
C GLU A 112 12.71 -8.79 20.89
N ASP A 113 11.64 -9.48 20.52
CA ASP A 113 10.30 -8.90 20.38
C ASP A 113 9.52 -9.05 21.71
N ASP A 114 8.60 -8.12 22.01
CA ASP A 114 7.77 -8.20 23.22
C ASP A 114 6.94 -9.51 23.23
N PRO A 115 6.79 -10.22 24.36
CA PRO A 115 6.00 -11.46 24.44
C PRO A 115 4.55 -11.32 23.97
N SER A 116 3.94 -10.15 24.20
CA SER A 116 2.58 -9.82 23.78
C SER A 116 2.50 -9.30 22.34
N PHE A 117 3.63 -9.14 21.65
CA PHE A 117 3.66 -8.59 20.31
C PHE A 117 2.96 -9.50 19.30
N VAL A 118 2.16 -8.88 18.45
CA VAL A 118 1.38 -9.54 17.41
C VAL A 118 1.71 -8.93 16.06
N ARG A 119 1.97 -9.79 15.06
CA ARG A 119 2.12 -9.38 13.66
C ARG A 119 0.84 -9.67 12.91
N LYS A 120 0.44 -8.80 11.98
CA LYS A 120 -0.79 -8.92 11.19
C LYS A 120 -0.48 -8.99 9.71
N THR A 121 -1.18 -9.83 8.96
CA THR A 121 -1.14 -9.82 7.50
C THR A 121 -1.73 -8.52 6.94
N THR A 122 -1.18 -8.04 5.82
CA THR A 122 -1.72 -6.89 5.08
C THR A 122 -2.77 -7.29 4.05
N LEU A 123 -3.05 -8.58 3.88
CA LEU A 123 -4.09 -9.04 2.95
C LEU A 123 -5.50 -8.74 3.49
N PRO A 124 -6.45 -8.33 2.64
CA PRO A 124 -7.84 -8.08 3.02
C PRO A 124 -8.61 -9.41 3.15
N LEU A 125 -8.27 -10.21 4.17
CA LEU A 125 -8.76 -11.59 4.27
C LEU A 125 -10.28 -11.71 4.39
N GLU A 126 -10.95 -10.78 5.07
CA GLU A 126 -12.41 -10.77 5.19
C GLU A 126 -13.09 -10.66 3.82
N ASP A 127 -12.64 -9.71 2.99
CA ASP A 127 -13.16 -9.51 1.63
C ASP A 127 -12.88 -10.74 0.76
N LEU A 128 -11.67 -11.30 0.86
CA LEU A 128 -11.28 -12.49 0.10
C LEU A 128 -12.10 -13.72 0.49
N VAL A 129 -12.39 -13.90 1.78
CA VAL A 129 -13.25 -14.97 2.29
C VAL A 129 -14.69 -14.75 1.82
N ALA A 130 -15.23 -13.55 1.96
CA ALA A 130 -16.59 -13.23 1.49
C ALA A 130 -16.77 -13.50 0.00
N ASP A 131 -15.78 -13.15 -0.82
CA ASP A 131 -15.77 -13.40 -2.26
C ASP A 131 -15.68 -14.89 -2.62
N LEU A 132 -14.86 -15.64 -1.89
CA LEU A 132 -14.71 -17.09 -2.09
C LEU A 132 -15.95 -17.87 -1.69
N THR A 133 -16.50 -17.57 -0.50
CA THR A 133 -17.71 -18.21 0.02
C THR A 133 -18.91 -17.93 -0.88
N ARG A 134 -19.00 -16.72 -1.47
CA ARG A 134 -20.04 -16.40 -2.45
C ARG A 134 -19.90 -17.20 -3.76
N ALA A 135 -18.66 -17.44 -4.20
CA ALA A 135 -18.38 -18.19 -5.42
C ALA A 135 -18.49 -19.72 -5.24
N ALA A 136 -18.33 -20.22 -4.02
CA ALA A 136 -18.40 -21.63 -3.68
C ALA A 136 -19.12 -21.83 -2.33
N PRO A 137 -20.45 -21.94 -2.32
CA PRO A 137 -21.24 -22.06 -1.08
C PRO A 137 -20.88 -23.25 -0.19
N ASP A 138 -20.40 -24.35 -0.77
CA ASP A 138 -20.00 -25.56 -0.03
C ASP A 138 -18.60 -25.45 0.62
N LEU A 139 -17.86 -24.37 0.32
CA LEU A 139 -16.55 -24.07 0.89
C LEU A 139 -16.70 -23.48 2.29
N GLN A 140 -16.30 -24.25 3.31
CA GLN A 140 -16.20 -23.80 4.69
C GLN A 140 -14.86 -23.10 4.90
N LEU A 141 -14.82 -21.80 4.59
CA LEU A 141 -13.67 -20.93 4.76
C LEU A 141 -13.99 -19.78 5.73
N LYS A 142 -13.06 -19.49 6.64
CA LYS A 142 -13.18 -18.35 7.56
C LYS A 142 -11.82 -17.69 7.83
N THR A 143 -11.84 -16.48 8.38
CA THR A 143 -10.67 -15.86 9.00
C THR A 143 -10.45 -16.43 10.40
N SER A 144 -9.21 -16.35 10.89
CA SER A 144 -8.82 -16.76 12.24
C SER A 144 -7.76 -15.82 12.79
N THR A 145 -7.75 -15.63 14.11
CA THR A 145 -6.73 -14.88 14.84
C THR A 145 -5.91 -15.78 15.78
N ASP A 146 -6.00 -17.09 15.60
CA ASP A 146 -5.33 -18.09 16.43
C ASP A 146 -4.69 -19.16 15.53
N ALA A 147 -3.42 -18.96 15.20
CA ALA A 147 -2.65 -19.90 14.40
C ALA A 147 -2.04 -21.07 15.24
N GLY A 148 -2.38 -21.17 16.54
CA GLY A 148 -2.18 -22.37 17.34
C GLY A 148 -0.90 -22.50 18.18
N LEU A 149 -0.09 -21.44 18.36
CA LEU A 149 1.14 -21.39 19.18
C LEU A 149 2.04 -22.64 19.04
N PHE A 150 2.24 -23.05 17.80
CA PHE A 150 3.13 -24.14 17.40
C PHE A 150 3.86 -23.72 16.11
N LEU A 151 4.42 -24.66 15.36
CA LEU A 151 5.21 -24.37 14.16
C LEU A 151 4.43 -23.63 13.06
N CYS A 152 3.11 -23.78 12.98
CA CYS A 152 2.26 -23.01 12.08
C CYS A 152 2.40 -21.50 12.36
N GLU A 153 2.05 -21.08 13.59
CA GLU A 153 2.15 -19.68 14.01
C GLU A 153 3.58 -19.17 14.05
N TYR A 154 4.54 -20.01 14.46
CA TYR A 154 5.96 -19.69 14.49
C TYR A 154 6.48 -19.33 13.09
N THR A 155 6.15 -20.15 12.09
CA THR A 155 6.50 -19.91 10.69
C THR A 155 5.77 -18.69 10.15
N PHE A 156 4.50 -18.50 10.50
CA PHE A 156 3.73 -17.32 10.10
C PHE A 156 4.37 -16.03 10.63
N TYR A 157 4.73 -16.01 11.92
CA TYR A 157 5.40 -14.89 12.57
C TYR A 157 6.69 -14.51 11.84
N ASN A 158 7.50 -15.51 11.50
CA ASN A 158 8.74 -15.32 10.74
C ASN A 158 8.51 -14.77 9.34
N SER A 159 7.49 -15.27 8.63
CA SER A 159 7.13 -14.74 7.31
C SER A 159 6.68 -13.28 7.35
N LEU A 160 5.91 -12.88 8.38
CA LEU A 160 5.48 -11.50 8.58
C LEU A 160 6.63 -10.59 9.03
N ARG A 161 7.55 -11.10 9.87
CA ARG A 161 8.74 -10.36 10.32
C ARG A 161 9.71 -10.06 9.18
N ALA A 162 9.79 -10.93 8.17
CA ALA A 162 10.66 -10.72 7.03
C ALA A 162 10.28 -9.48 6.20
N GLN A 163 9.01 -9.02 6.27
CA GLN A 163 8.49 -7.81 5.63
C GLN A 163 8.87 -7.65 4.14
N ARG A 164 9.02 -8.75 3.41
CA ARG A 164 9.40 -8.73 1.99
C ARG A 164 8.22 -8.46 1.06
N CYS A 165 7.08 -9.04 1.38
CA CYS A 165 5.82 -8.94 0.65
C CYS A 165 4.68 -9.33 1.60
N PRO A 166 3.40 -9.20 1.19
CA PRO A 166 2.30 -9.79 1.94
C PRO A 166 2.53 -11.28 2.21
N ALA A 167 2.23 -11.70 3.43
CA ALA A 167 2.31 -13.10 3.85
C ALA A 167 1.04 -13.51 4.59
N VAL A 168 0.63 -14.77 4.44
CA VAL A 168 -0.53 -15.34 5.13
C VAL A 168 -0.26 -16.80 5.51
N PHE A 169 -0.89 -17.26 6.58
CA PHE A 169 -0.96 -18.67 6.91
C PHE A 169 -2.33 -19.24 6.56
N PHE A 170 -2.33 -20.41 5.91
CA PHE A 170 -3.51 -21.10 5.43
C PHE A 170 -3.62 -22.47 6.11
N HIS A 171 -4.52 -22.59 7.07
CA HIS A 171 -4.85 -23.87 7.68
C HIS A 171 -5.85 -24.65 6.82
N VAL A 172 -5.47 -25.87 6.47
CA VAL A 172 -6.37 -26.87 5.89
C VAL A 172 -6.77 -27.88 6.97
N PRO A 173 -8.02 -28.38 6.97
CA PRO A 173 -8.42 -29.46 7.85
C PRO A 173 -7.73 -30.79 7.46
N PRO A 174 -7.73 -31.80 8.34
CA PRO A 174 -7.28 -33.14 7.98
C PRO A 174 -8.13 -33.77 6.86
N TYR A 175 -7.56 -34.72 6.13
CA TYR A 175 -8.33 -35.48 5.14
C TYR A 175 -9.46 -36.29 5.80
N GLY A 176 -10.58 -36.40 5.09
CA GLY A 176 -11.75 -37.14 5.53
C GLY A 176 -12.69 -36.36 6.46
N SER A 177 -12.33 -35.16 6.91
CA SER A 177 -13.21 -34.33 7.72
C SER A 177 -12.87 -32.83 7.62
N PRO A 178 -13.76 -31.97 7.11
CA PRO A 178 -15.13 -32.26 6.65
C PRO A 178 -15.19 -32.76 5.20
N TYR A 179 -14.05 -32.80 4.50
CA TYR A 179 -13.98 -33.08 3.08
C TYR A 179 -13.24 -34.38 2.79
N SER A 180 -13.64 -35.08 1.72
CA SER A 180 -12.77 -36.08 1.10
C SER A 180 -11.48 -35.41 0.60
N GLU A 181 -10.43 -36.20 0.40
CA GLU A 181 -9.14 -35.68 -0.06
C GLU A 181 -9.27 -34.88 -1.37
N SER A 182 -10.01 -35.40 -2.36
CA SER A 182 -10.21 -34.74 -3.65
C SER A 182 -10.93 -33.39 -3.51
N VAL A 183 -11.96 -33.34 -2.67
CA VAL A 183 -12.71 -32.09 -2.41
C VAL A 183 -11.85 -31.09 -1.65
N LEU A 184 -11.07 -31.54 -0.65
CA LEU A 184 -10.16 -30.64 0.07
C LEU A 184 -9.10 -30.05 -0.87
N ARG A 185 -8.50 -30.86 -1.75
CA ARG A 185 -7.51 -30.39 -2.73
C ARG A 185 -8.11 -29.34 -3.67
N LEU A 186 -9.34 -29.55 -4.16
CA LEU A 186 -10.05 -28.59 -5.00
C LEU A 186 -10.35 -27.28 -4.25
N HIS A 187 -10.86 -27.37 -3.03
CA HIS A 187 -11.13 -26.20 -2.20
C HIS A 187 -9.86 -25.42 -1.87
N ALA A 188 -8.80 -26.11 -1.45
CA ALA A 188 -7.52 -25.49 -1.17
C ALA A 188 -6.93 -24.82 -2.43
N PHE A 189 -7.01 -25.47 -3.59
CA PHE A 189 -6.61 -24.85 -4.86
C PHE A 189 -7.39 -23.57 -5.14
N ASN A 190 -8.71 -23.56 -4.94
CA ASN A 190 -9.53 -22.36 -5.16
C ASN A 190 -9.12 -21.20 -4.24
N VAL A 191 -8.81 -21.49 -2.96
CA VAL A 191 -8.31 -20.48 -2.01
C VAL A 191 -6.94 -19.95 -2.44
N LEU A 192 -5.98 -20.84 -2.68
CA LEU A 192 -4.62 -20.48 -3.09
C LEU A 192 -4.64 -19.67 -4.40
N SER A 193 -5.39 -20.15 -5.40
CA SER A 193 -5.58 -19.47 -6.67
C SER A 193 -6.21 -18.09 -6.51
N ARG A 194 -7.16 -17.91 -5.58
CA ARG A 194 -7.74 -16.59 -5.31
C ARG A 194 -6.77 -15.63 -4.62
N LEU A 195 -5.98 -16.12 -3.66
CA LEU A 195 -4.93 -15.32 -3.01
C LEU A 195 -3.89 -14.84 -4.05
N VAL A 196 -3.44 -15.74 -4.92
CA VAL A 196 -2.53 -15.39 -6.01
C VAL A 196 -3.19 -14.43 -7.00
N ARG A 197 -4.46 -14.64 -7.35
CA ARG A 197 -5.21 -13.71 -8.21
C ARG A 197 -5.31 -12.32 -7.59
N HIS A 198 -5.54 -12.21 -6.27
CA HIS A 198 -5.58 -10.91 -5.60
C HIS A 198 -4.28 -10.15 -5.82
N ILE A 199 -3.14 -10.82 -5.70
CA ILE A 199 -1.82 -10.23 -5.96
C ILE A 199 -1.56 -9.97 -7.44
N ALA A 200 -1.97 -10.86 -8.34
CA ALA A 200 -1.81 -10.67 -9.78
C ALA A 200 -2.71 -9.54 -10.34
N SER A 201 -3.93 -9.42 -9.80
CA SER A 201 -4.92 -8.39 -10.14
C SER A 201 -4.67 -7.07 -9.44
N ALA A 202 -3.97 -7.10 -8.30
CA ALA A 202 -3.20 -5.98 -7.80
C ALA A 202 -2.05 -5.76 -8.79
N SER A 203 -2.39 -5.24 -9.98
CA SER A 203 -1.44 -4.46 -10.75
C SER A 203 -0.71 -3.56 -9.76
N PRO A 204 0.62 -3.33 -9.85
CA PRO A 204 1.13 -2.09 -9.29
C PRO A 204 0.20 -1.04 -9.86
N LYS A 205 -0.64 -0.41 -9.02
CA LYS A 205 -1.57 0.61 -9.51
C LYS A 205 -0.66 1.51 -10.33
N ALA A 206 -0.82 1.51 -11.66
CA ALA A 206 -0.02 2.37 -12.51
C ALA A 206 -0.06 3.72 -11.84
N LEU A 207 1.09 4.26 -11.43
CA LEU A 207 1.13 5.43 -10.57
C LEU A 207 0.25 6.48 -11.20
N ARG A 208 -0.92 6.72 -10.59
CA ARG A 208 -1.88 7.68 -11.10
C ARG A 208 -1.55 9.01 -10.42
N PRO A 209 -1.61 10.13 -11.16
CA PRO A 209 -1.51 11.43 -10.53
C PRO A 209 -2.54 11.53 -9.42
N LYS A 210 -2.13 12.13 -8.30
CA LYS A 210 -3.06 12.58 -7.27
C LYS A 210 -3.68 13.91 -7.70
N VAL A 211 -4.83 14.25 -7.12
CA VAL A 211 -5.44 15.56 -7.31
C VAL A 211 -5.35 16.32 -5.99
N GLY A 212 -4.53 17.38 -5.97
CA GLY A 212 -4.41 18.29 -4.85
C GLY A 212 -4.84 19.68 -5.31
N LEU A 213 -5.57 20.43 -4.50
CA LEU A 213 -6.11 21.73 -4.86
C LEU A 213 -5.37 22.83 -4.11
N ALA A 214 -5.22 24.00 -4.72
CA ALA A 214 -4.61 25.16 -4.09
C ALA A 214 -5.52 26.39 -4.23
N VAL A 215 -5.68 27.17 -3.16
CA VAL A 215 -6.63 28.29 -3.12
C VAL A 215 -5.90 29.63 -3.08
N LEU A 216 -6.12 30.45 -4.11
CA LEU A 216 -5.72 31.85 -4.18
C LEU A 216 -6.77 32.68 -3.42
N VAL A 217 -6.57 32.80 -2.10
CA VAL A 217 -7.43 33.63 -1.25
C VAL A 217 -6.98 35.09 -1.33
N THR A 218 -7.91 35.98 -1.68
CA THR A 218 -7.70 37.44 -1.83
C THR A 218 -8.64 38.21 -0.92
N SER A 219 -8.32 39.47 -0.63
CA SER A 219 -9.17 40.36 0.17
C SER A 219 -9.11 41.79 -0.32
N LYS A 220 -10.24 42.50 -0.26
CA LYS A 220 -10.30 43.93 -0.55
C LYS A 220 -9.52 44.78 0.46
N ALA A 221 -9.32 44.27 1.69
CA ALA A 221 -8.52 44.93 2.72
C ALA A 221 -7.01 44.84 2.42
N TYR A 222 -6.58 43.87 1.61
CA TYR A 222 -5.18 43.65 1.21
C TYR A 222 -5.02 43.62 -0.32
N PRO A 223 -5.17 44.76 -1.01
CA PRO A 223 -5.08 44.80 -2.47
C PRO A 223 -3.75 44.27 -3.00
N GLY A 224 -3.82 43.39 -4.00
CA GLY A 224 -2.65 42.78 -4.62
C GLY A 224 -1.99 41.66 -3.79
N CYS A 225 -2.58 41.27 -2.66
CA CYS A 225 -2.06 40.21 -1.80
C CYS A 225 -2.88 38.93 -1.88
N VAL A 226 -2.19 37.80 -1.74
CA VAL A 226 -2.78 36.48 -1.49
C VAL A 226 -2.30 35.96 -0.14
N ILE A 227 -3.07 35.04 0.45
CA ILE A 227 -2.63 34.33 1.67
C ILE A 227 -1.65 33.23 1.28
N VAL A 228 -0.49 33.19 1.92
CA VAL A 228 0.49 32.10 1.81
C VAL A 228 1.01 31.70 3.18
N GLY A 229 1.43 30.46 3.33
CA GLY A 229 1.94 29.91 4.57
C GLY A 229 3.20 29.08 4.37
N ARG A 230 4.08 29.08 5.37
CA ARG A 230 5.34 28.31 5.35
C ARG A 230 5.12 26.92 5.93
N ARG A 231 5.42 25.89 5.13
CA ARG A 231 5.19 24.48 5.48
C ARG A 231 6.20 23.97 6.51
N LYS A 232 5.73 23.44 7.65
CA LYS A 232 6.57 22.78 8.68
C LYS A 232 6.83 21.31 8.42
N SER A 233 5.85 20.61 7.86
CA SER A 233 5.89 19.18 7.60
C SER A 233 6.10 18.85 6.11
N ALA A 234 6.60 17.64 5.88
CA ALA A 234 6.50 16.92 4.62
C ALA A 234 5.02 16.78 4.19
N HIS A 235 4.74 16.30 2.98
CA HIS A 235 3.36 16.03 2.56
C HIS A 235 2.63 15.11 3.55
N SER A 236 1.29 15.24 3.61
CA SER A 236 0.40 14.37 4.38
C SER A 236 0.50 12.89 3.97
N ASP A 237 1.08 12.60 2.80
CA ASP A 237 1.32 11.24 2.29
C ASP A 237 2.72 10.68 2.63
N GLY A 238 3.51 11.36 3.46
CA GLY A 238 4.84 10.92 3.89
C GLY A 238 5.98 11.28 2.94
N ASN A 239 5.72 11.97 1.82
CA ASN A 239 6.77 12.40 0.90
C ASN A 239 7.51 13.65 1.44
N PRO A 240 8.84 13.61 1.65
CA PRO A 240 9.62 14.72 2.23
C PRO A 240 9.68 16.00 1.38
N THR A 241 9.09 16.04 0.19
CA THR A 241 9.08 17.21 -0.67
C THR A 241 8.34 18.41 -0.04
N GLY A 242 8.94 19.61 -0.11
CA GLY A 242 8.27 20.87 0.20
C GLY A 242 8.37 21.42 1.63
N LYS A 243 9.07 20.74 2.56
CA LYS A 243 9.33 21.30 3.89
C LYS A 243 10.07 22.64 3.80
N GLY A 244 9.60 23.66 4.52
CA GLY A 244 10.19 25.00 4.54
C GLY A 244 9.83 25.90 3.36
N SER A 245 9.06 25.40 2.37
CA SER A 245 8.56 26.17 1.24
C SER A 245 7.26 26.92 1.56
N TRP A 246 6.97 27.95 0.78
CA TRP A 246 5.76 28.77 0.88
C TRP A 246 4.68 28.25 -0.08
N ALA A 247 3.49 27.98 0.45
CA ALA A 247 2.36 27.43 -0.29
C ALA A 247 1.10 28.28 -0.09
N LEU A 248 0.14 28.10 -1.00
CA LEU A 248 -1.25 28.52 -0.79
C LEU A 248 -1.96 27.50 0.13
N PRO A 249 -3.06 27.89 0.79
CA PRO A 249 -3.93 26.91 1.47
C PRO A 249 -4.52 25.91 0.47
N GLY A 250 -4.77 24.69 0.93
CA GLY A 250 -5.34 23.63 0.10
C GLY A 250 -4.83 22.22 0.43
N GLY A 251 -5.54 21.22 -0.08
CA GLY A 251 -5.25 19.81 0.19
C GLY A 251 -5.81 18.88 -0.87
N HIS A 252 -6.18 17.66 -0.51
CA HIS A 252 -6.60 16.65 -1.47
C HIS A 252 -8.07 16.82 -1.84
N LEU A 253 -8.38 16.64 -3.12
CA LEU A 253 -9.77 16.58 -3.58
C LEU A 253 -10.39 15.25 -3.14
N GLU A 254 -11.51 15.30 -2.43
CA GLU A 254 -12.21 14.10 -1.99
C GLU A 254 -13.14 13.53 -3.08
N PHE A 255 -13.49 12.24 -2.94
CA PHE A 255 -14.37 11.59 -3.91
C PHE A 255 -15.76 12.22 -3.91
N GLY A 256 -16.21 12.69 -5.08
CA GLY A 256 -17.51 13.34 -5.26
C GLY A 256 -17.53 14.83 -4.91
N GLU A 257 -16.40 15.39 -4.50
CA GLU A 257 -16.27 16.80 -4.14
C GLU A 257 -16.05 17.70 -5.37
N SER A 258 -16.66 18.89 -5.39
CA SER A 258 -16.34 19.91 -6.41
C SER A 258 -15.09 20.70 -6.01
N PHE A 259 -14.45 21.40 -6.96
CA PHE A 259 -13.29 22.23 -6.65
C PHE A 259 -13.63 23.35 -5.67
N GLU A 260 -14.81 23.95 -5.78
CA GLU A 260 -15.29 24.99 -4.89
C GLU A 260 -15.55 24.47 -3.47
N ALA A 261 -16.13 23.26 -3.35
CA ALA A 261 -16.37 22.62 -2.06
C ALA A 261 -15.04 22.28 -1.35
N CYS A 262 -14.09 21.70 -2.10
CA CYS A 262 -12.75 21.40 -1.61
C CYS A 262 -12.03 22.67 -1.15
N ALA A 263 -12.08 23.74 -1.95
CA ALA A 263 -11.47 25.02 -1.59
C ALA A 263 -12.06 25.59 -0.29
N ALA A 264 -13.38 25.54 -0.12
CA ALA A 264 -14.05 26.02 1.08
C ALA A 264 -13.67 25.18 2.32
N ARG A 265 -13.66 23.85 2.19
CA ARG A 265 -13.26 22.94 3.27
C ARG A 265 -11.82 23.16 3.72
N GLU A 266 -10.87 23.10 2.79
CA GLU A 266 -9.44 23.22 3.10
C GLU A 266 -9.10 24.60 3.70
N VAL A 267 -9.67 25.68 3.18
CA VAL A 267 -9.44 27.03 3.72
C VAL A 267 -10.07 27.22 5.10
N ALA A 268 -11.23 26.60 5.36
CA ALA A 268 -11.80 26.61 6.70
C ALA A 268 -10.93 25.80 7.69
N GLU A 269 -10.47 24.62 7.28
CA GLU A 269 -9.64 23.72 8.08
C GLU A 269 -8.25 24.29 8.38
N GLU A 270 -7.59 24.91 7.40
CA GLU A 270 -6.21 25.39 7.55
C GLU A 270 -6.14 26.84 8.05
N CYS A 271 -7.05 27.72 7.60
CA CYS A 271 -7.02 29.16 7.81
C CYS A 271 -8.16 29.71 8.69
N GLY A 272 -9.16 28.89 9.05
CA GLY A 272 -10.31 29.34 9.85
C GLY A 272 -11.29 30.26 9.10
N LEU A 273 -11.16 30.40 7.78
CA LEU A 273 -11.97 31.30 6.96
C LEU A 273 -13.19 30.57 6.38
N ASN A 274 -14.38 30.98 6.80
CA ASN A 274 -15.66 30.33 6.44
C ASN A 274 -16.56 31.22 5.56
N ASP A 275 -16.08 32.41 5.18
CA ASP A 275 -16.83 33.45 4.46
C ASP A 275 -16.38 33.61 3.00
N LEU A 276 -15.85 32.55 2.38
CA LEU A 276 -15.36 32.61 1.01
C LEU A 276 -16.47 32.97 0.02
N THR A 277 -16.18 33.92 -0.86
CA THR A 277 -17.04 34.38 -1.94
C THR A 277 -16.32 34.33 -3.28
N ARG A 278 -17.08 34.39 -4.39
CA ARG A 278 -16.54 34.41 -5.77
C ARG A 278 -15.60 33.24 -6.07
N VAL A 279 -15.87 32.10 -5.44
CA VAL A 279 -15.10 30.87 -5.55
C VAL A 279 -15.21 30.33 -6.97
N ARG A 280 -14.08 30.19 -7.67
CA ARG A 280 -14.03 29.69 -9.05
C ARG A 280 -12.69 29.06 -9.38
N HIS A 281 -12.68 28.01 -10.19
CA HIS A 281 -11.47 27.49 -10.81
C HIS A 281 -10.83 28.53 -11.76
N VAL A 282 -9.50 28.64 -11.73
CA VAL A 282 -8.76 29.67 -12.50
C VAL A 282 -7.59 29.13 -13.32
N ALA A 283 -6.98 28.03 -12.90
CA ALA A 283 -5.86 27.41 -13.62
C ALA A 283 -5.69 25.96 -13.17
N THR A 284 -4.97 25.16 -13.97
CA THR A 284 -4.54 23.82 -13.55
C THR A 284 -3.09 23.63 -13.97
N VAL A 285 -2.26 23.14 -13.07
CA VAL A 285 -0.89 22.71 -13.39
C VAL A 285 -0.74 21.21 -13.24
N ASN A 286 0.13 20.62 -14.05
CA ASN A 286 0.49 19.21 -13.97
C ASN A 286 1.90 19.13 -13.39
N SER A 287 2.00 18.98 -12.06
CA SER A 287 3.26 19.03 -11.34
C SER A 287 3.87 17.63 -11.21
N ILE A 288 5.00 17.41 -11.86
CA ILE A 288 5.68 16.11 -11.98
C ILE A 288 7.12 16.22 -11.50
N ASP A 289 7.48 15.38 -10.54
CA ASP A 289 8.86 15.05 -10.19
C ASP A 289 8.97 13.52 -10.08
N LYS A 290 9.57 12.91 -11.11
CA LYS A 290 9.75 11.46 -11.20
C LYS A 290 10.73 10.93 -10.15
N THR A 291 11.66 11.76 -9.67
CA THR A 291 12.72 11.32 -8.73
C THR A 291 12.18 11.08 -7.33
N SER A 292 11.23 11.92 -6.90
CA SER A 292 10.53 11.79 -5.62
C SER A 292 9.18 11.07 -5.72
N ASN A 293 8.87 10.49 -6.89
CA ASN A 293 7.57 9.88 -7.19
C ASN A 293 6.38 10.81 -6.89
N TYR A 294 6.55 12.10 -7.19
CA TYR A 294 5.55 13.15 -7.00
C TYR A 294 4.86 13.43 -8.33
N HIS A 295 3.57 13.14 -8.42
CA HIS A 295 2.74 13.52 -9.57
C HIS A 295 1.39 13.99 -9.09
N TYR A 296 1.14 15.29 -9.20
CA TYR A 296 -0.11 15.93 -8.83
C TYR A 296 -0.66 16.76 -9.99
N VAL A 297 -1.93 16.54 -10.31
CA VAL A 297 -2.74 17.52 -11.06
C VAL A 297 -3.29 18.50 -10.03
N VAL A 298 -2.97 19.78 -10.20
CA VAL A 298 -3.29 20.82 -9.22
C VAL A 298 -4.20 21.90 -9.80
N PRO A 299 -5.53 21.79 -9.59
CA PRO A 299 -6.46 22.89 -9.82
C PRO A 299 -6.17 24.04 -8.84
N PHE A 300 -6.10 25.25 -9.36
CA PHE A 300 -6.10 26.48 -8.58
C PHE A 300 -7.51 27.06 -8.57
N VAL A 301 -7.99 27.40 -7.38
CA VAL A 301 -9.28 28.06 -7.16
C VAL A 301 -9.02 29.44 -6.60
N ALA A 302 -9.63 30.48 -7.17
CA ALA A 302 -9.60 31.81 -6.60
C ALA A 302 -10.83 32.03 -5.72
N ALA A 303 -10.64 32.70 -4.59
CA ALA A 303 -11.71 33.08 -3.68
C ALA A 303 -11.42 34.45 -3.03
N GLU A 304 -12.49 35.16 -2.65
CA GLU A 304 -12.43 36.41 -1.89
C GLU A 304 -12.97 36.20 -0.47
N THR A 305 -12.29 36.76 0.53
CA THR A 305 -12.72 36.74 1.95
C THR A 305 -12.69 38.16 2.53
N SER A 306 -13.48 38.38 3.57
CA SER A 306 -13.39 39.55 4.44
C SER A 306 -12.72 39.25 5.79
N GLY A 307 -12.45 37.98 6.10
CA GLY A 307 -11.83 37.53 7.33
C GLY A 307 -10.30 37.58 7.32
N GLU A 308 -9.73 37.39 8.51
CA GLU A 308 -8.29 37.24 8.71
C GLU A 308 -7.92 35.77 8.92
N PRO A 309 -6.85 35.28 8.27
CA PRO A 309 -6.47 33.88 8.43
C PRO A 309 -5.88 33.62 9.82
N VAL A 310 -6.21 32.46 10.36
CA VAL A 310 -5.66 31.91 11.60
C VAL A 310 -5.07 30.54 11.29
N ALA A 311 -3.84 30.27 11.73
CA ALA A 311 -3.25 28.95 11.61
C ALA A 311 -3.95 27.94 12.53
N MET A 312 -4.91 27.21 11.97
CA MET A 312 -5.69 26.20 12.68
C MET A 312 -4.88 24.91 12.89
N GLU A 313 -4.05 24.54 11.91
CA GLU A 313 -3.17 23.37 11.95
C GLU A 313 -1.71 23.75 12.28
N LYS A 314 -1.49 24.16 13.53
CA LYS A 314 -0.19 24.74 13.99
C LYS A 314 1.02 23.83 13.80
N ASP A 315 0.82 22.52 13.70
CA ASP A 315 1.90 21.55 13.48
C ASP A 315 2.33 21.44 12.01
N LYS A 316 1.47 21.88 11.07
CA LYS A 316 1.72 21.78 9.62
C LYS A 316 2.19 23.08 8.99
N CYS A 317 1.81 24.23 9.56
CA CYS A 317 2.13 25.55 9.03
C CYS A 317 2.61 26.51 10.15
N ASP A 318 3.58 27.38 9.84
CA ASP A 318 4.05 28.42 10.77
C ASP A 318 2.96 29.47 11.04
N ALA A 319 2.44 30.03 9.97
CA ALA A 319 1.39 31.04 9.95
C ALA A 319 0.85 31.17 8.52
N TRP A 320 -0.32 31.79 8.39
CA TRP A 320 -0.89 32.22 7.12
C TRP A 320 -0.85 33.73 7.04
N GLU A 321 -0.24 34.27 5.99
CA GLU A 321 0.09 35.69 5.89
C GLU A 321 -0.32 36.27 4.54
N TRP A 322 -0.84 37.49 4.56
CA TRP A 322 -1.06 38.29 3.35
C TRP A 322 0.28 38.73 2.75
N ARG A 323 0.60 38.23 1.55
CA ARG A 323 1.81 38.61 0.80
C ARG A 323 1.45 39.10 -0.59
N ARG A 324 2.13 40.15 -1.05
CA ARG A 324 1.91 40.68 -2.41
C ARG A 324 2.21 39.59 -3.41
N TRP A 325 1.31 39.41 -4.38
CA TRP A 325 1.55 38.45 -5.46
C TRP A 325 2.86 38.77 -6.17
N SER A 326 3.15 40.03 -6.48
CA SER A 326 4.40 40.42 -7.15
C SER A 326 5.69 40.07 -6.39
N ASP A 327 5.62 39.81 -5.09
CA ASP A 327 6.76 39.63 -4.19
C ASP A 327 6.47 38.53 -3.16
N LEU A 328 6.29 37.30 -3.65
CA LEU A 328 6.07 36.14 -2.78
C LEU A 328 7.39 35.65 -2.17
N PRO A 329 7.39 35.29 -0.87
CA PRO A 329 8.56 34.70 -0.22
C PRO A 329 9.06 33.42 -0.90
N GLN A 330 10.36 33.15 -0.78
CA GLN A 330 11.02 31.98 -1.36
C GLN A 330 11.53 31.01 -0.29
N PRO A 331 11.69 29.71 -0.60
CA PRO A 331 11.31 29.05 -1.86
C PRO A 331 9.81 28.78 -1.94
N LEU A 332 9.21 28.90 -3.13
CA LEU A 332 7.81 28.52 -3.37
C LEU A 332 7.63 27.00 -3.46
N PHE A 333 6.47 26.52 -3.01
CA PHE A 333 6.07 25.15 -3.21
C PHE A 333 5.85 24.87 -4.72
N ALA A 334 6.22 23.68 -5.20
CA ALA A 334 6.42 23.45 -6.64
C ALA A 334 5.22 23.80 -7.55
N PRO A 335 3.97 23.43 -7.24
CA PRO A 335 2.82 23.85 -8.04
C PRO A 335 2.63 25.38 -8.08
N LEU A 336 2.86 26.07 -6.96
CA LEU A 336 2.76 27.54 -6.90
C LEU A 336 3.88 28.19 -7.71
N ALA A 337 5.10 27.66 -7.65
CA ALA A 337 6.22 28.11 -8.47
C ALA A 337 5.91 27.96 -9.98
N GLN A 338 5.31 26.82 -10.37
CA GLN A 338 4.88 26.56 -11.75
C GLN A 338 3.81 27.55 -12.22
N LEU A 339 2.76 27.78 -11.41
CA LEU A 339 1.74 28.79 -11.74
C LEU A 339 2.37 30.18 -11.89
N LYS A 340 3.28 30.54 -10.98
CA LYS A 340 4.01 31.81 -10.98
C LYS A 340 4.91 32.03 -12.19
N ALA A 341 5.40 30.96 -12.80
CA ALA A 341 6.20 31.02 -14.02
C ALA A 341 5.35 31.26 -15.28
N THR A 342 4.01 31.15 -15.19
CA THR A 342 3.10 31.49 -16.28
C THR A 342 2.74 32.97 -16.27
N ALA A 343 2.01 33.45 -17.29
CA ALA A 343 1.46 34.80 -17.34
C ALA A 343 0.23 35.00 -16.42
N PHE A 344 -0.07 34.05 -15.52
CA PHE A 344 -1.23 34.12 -14.65
C PHE A 344 -1.13 35.26 -13.62
N ASP A 345 -2.17 36.07 -13.54
CA ASP A 345 -2.34 37.11 -12.53
C ASP A 345 -3.72 36.95 -11.85
N PRO A 346 -3.78 36.68 -10.52
CA PRO A 346 -5.04 36.56 -9.80
C PRO A 346 -5.85 37.86 -9.72
N PHE A 347 -5.24 39.01 -10.04
CA PHE A 347 -5.89 40.33 -9.99
C PHE A 347 -6.24 40.90 -11.37
N ALA A 348 -5.87 40.22 -12.47
CA ALA A 348 -6.24 40.66 -13.79
C ALA A 348 -7.77 40.61 -13.96
N SER A 349 -8.34 41.68 -14.53
CA SER A 349 -9.75 41.68 -14.90
C SER A 349 -10.01 40.60 -15.94
N SER A 350 -10.95 39.69 -15.64
CA SER A 350 -11.29 38.55 -16.49
C SER A 350 -11.73 39.01 -17.89
N SER A 351 -10.77 39.11 -18.80
CA SER A 351 -10.97 39.32 -20.22
C SER A 351 -10.38 38.10 -20.93
N SER A 352 -11.29 37.23 -21.35
CA SER A 352 -11.14 36.18 -22.38
C SER A 352 -9.73 35.65 -22.66
N ASN A 353 -9.40 34.48 -22.12
CA ASN A 353 -9.02 33.29 -22.89
C ASN A 353 -8.49 32.21 -21.94
N GLY A 354 -9.13 31.05 -21.94
CA GLY A 354 -8.55 29.84 -21.36
C GLY A 354 -7.25 29.54 -22.10
N ILE A 355 -6.12 29.68 -21.41
CA ILE A 355 -4.83 29.26 -21.93
C ILE A 355 -4.77 27.74 -21.80
N GLY A 356 -5.29 27.05 -22.83
CA GLY A 356 -4.80 25.74 -23.20
C GLY A 356 -3.59 25.93 -24.10
N ASN A 357 -2.41 25.50 -23.64
CA ASN A 357 -1.25 25.14 -24.45
C ASN A 357 -0.41 24.21 -23.55
N GLY A 358 -0.09 22.98 -23.94
CA GLY A 358 0.59 22.65 -25.18
C GLY A 358 2.05 22.39 -24.80
N LEU A 359 2.33 21.17 -24.31
CA LEU A 359 3.70 20.73 -24.10
C LEU A 359 4.33 20.48 -25.47
N GLN A 360 5.51 21.07 -25.65
CA GLN A 360 6.44 20.77 -26.74
C GLN A 360 6.88 19.31 -26.59
N ASP A 361 6.59 18.49 -27.60
CA ASP A 361 7.27 17.22 -27.78
C ASP A 361 8.71 17.49 -28.25
N ASP A 362 9.66 17.04 -27.46
CA ASP A 362 11.05 16.92 -27.85
C ASP A 362 11.15 16.02 -29.09
N LYS A 363 11.50 16.62 -30.22
CA LYS A 363 11.92 15.89 -31.42
C LYS A 363 13.22 15.17 -31.10
N HIS A 364 13.16 13.84 -30.96
CA HIS A 364 14.34 13.02 -31.10
C HIS A 364 14.71 12.88 -32.58
N ASP A 365 15.99 13.14 -32.84
CA ASP A 365 16.66 13.16 -34.12
C ASP A 365 16.36 11.99 -35.04
N THR A 366 16.20 12.36 -36.31
CA THR A 366 16.34 11.54 -37.49
C THR A 366 17.66 10.78 -37.50
N ASN A 367 17.61 9.48 -37.82
CA ASN A 367 18.72 8.91 -38.57
C ASN A 367 18.21 8.01 -39.70
N SER A 368 18.43 8.52 -40.91
CA SER A 368 18.25 7.90 -42.20
C SER A 368 19.37 6.89 -42.48
N THR A 369 19.02 5.68 -42.89
CA THR A 369 19.91 4.80 -43.66
C THR A 369 19.11 3.84 -44.54
N GLN A 370 18.92 4.23 -45.80
CA GLN A 370 19.06 3.34 -46.96
C GLN A 370 19.87 4.10 -48.02
N PRO A 371 20.86 3.45 -48.64
CA PRO A 371 20.64 2.84 -49.95
C PRO A 371 21.31 1.44 -50.05
N ALA A 372 21.04 0.56 -51.00
CA ALA A 372 20.50 0.70 -52.36
C ALA A 372 19.57 -0.47 -52.72
#